data_AF-A0A0Q5KXX7-F1
#
_entry.id   AF-A0A0Q5KXX7-F1
#
_cell.length_a   1.000
_cell.length_b   1.000
_cell.length_c   1.000
_cell.angle_alpha   90.00
_cell.angle_beta   90.00
_cell.angle_gamma   90.00
#
_symmetry.space_group_name_H-M   'P 1'
#
loop_
_entity.id
_entity.type
_entity.pdbx_description
1 polymer ?
#
loop_
_entity_poly.entity_id
_entity_poly.type
_entity_poly.pdbx_seq_one_letter_code
_entity_poly.pdbx_strand_id
1 'polypeptide(L)'
;MNSPTPAPLAARPPGFSPREFRDALGMFATGVTIVTARAPDGTLVGMTASSFNSVSLDPPLVLWSLAHRASSLAAFAAGSHYAINVLAAGQQALAERFATRGIDRFAGVDHAPGVAGAPVLAGAVAVFECFNRSQYVEGDHTIFVGEVERCSHLAGVSPLLYHGGMFYAELPLGAAPQLASENQK
;
A
#
# COMPACT_ATOMS: atom_id res chain seq x y z
N MET A 1 28.13 45.31 -1.55
CA MET A 1 28.07 44.34 -2.66
C MET A 1 27.10 43.25 -2.23
N ASN A 2 25.85 43.31 -2.69
CA ASN A 2 24.87 42.28 -2.38
C ASN A 2 25.05 41.16 -3.40
N SER A 3 25.66 40.05 -2.99
CA SER A 3 25.70 38.85 -3.81
C SER A 3 24.27 38.39 -4.08
N PRO A 4 23.89 38.11 -5.34
CA PRO A 4 22.55 37.61 -5.63
C PRO A 4 22.38 36.26 -4.95
N THR A 5 21.29 36.11 -4.18
CA THR A 5 20.88 34.82 -3.62
C THR A 5 20.72 33.82 -4.76
N PRO A 6 21.38 32.64 -4.71
CA PRO A 6 21.22 31.64 -5.75
C PRO A 6 19.75 31.24 -5.85
N ALA A 7 19.23 31.19 -7.08
CA ALA A 7 17.88 30.72 -7.33
C ALA A 7 17.72 29.29 -6.78
N PRO A 8 16.56 28.95 -6.19
CA PRO A 8 16.33 27.61 -5.66
C PRO A 8 16.56 26.57 -6.76
N LEU A 9 17.26 25.48 -6.40
CA LEU A 9 17.50 24.37 -7.31
C LEU A 9 16.16 23.80 -7.76
N ALA A 10 15.89 23.84 -9.06
CA ALA A 10 14.69 23.29 -9.68
C ALA A 10 15.06 22.07 -10.54
N ALA A 11 14.18 21.07 -10.56
CA ALA A 11 14.32 19.93 -11.45
C ALA A 11 14.20 20.37 -12.92
N ARG A 12 14.92 19.69 -13.81
CA ARG A 12 14.73 19.87 -15.25
C ARG A 12 13.37 19.30 -15.68
N PRO A 13 12.72 19.85 -16.72
CA PRO A 13 11.50 19.26 -17.27
C PRO A 13 11.73 17.81 -17.71
N PRO A 14 10.73 16.92 -17.53
CA PRO A 14 10.86 15.53 -17.93
C PRO A 14 10.96 15.40 -19.45
N GLY A 15 11.86 14.53 -19.91
CA GLY A 15 11.97 14.12 -21.32
C GLY A 15 11.14 12.88 -21.67
N PHE A 16 10.20 12.50 -20.80
CA PHE A 16 9.37 11.31 -20.91
C PHE A 16 7.89 11.66 -20.70
N SER A 17 7.01 10.83 -21.24
CA SER A 17 5.56 10.93 -21.05
C SER A 17 5.10 10.38 -19.69
N PRO A 18 3.91 10.78 -19.20
CA PRO A 18 3.34 10.20 -17.99
C PRO A 18 3.09 8.69 -18.07
N ARG A 19 2.90 8.14 -19.27
CA ARG A 19 2.75 6.68 -19.48
C ARG A 19 4.09 5.98 -19.29
N GLU A 20 5.14 6.43 -19.97
CA GLU A 20 6.49 5.87 -19.81
C GLU A 20 6.96 5.92 -18.36
N PHE A 21 6.66 7.00 -17.65
CA PHE A 21 6.98 7.10 -16.22
C PHE A 21 6.24 6.05 -15.38
N ARG A 22 4.93 5.85 -15.61
CA ARG A 22 4.15 4.82 -14.91
C ARG A 22 4.61 3.40 -15.24
N ASP A 23 4.93 3.15 -16.51
CA ASP A 23 5.42 1.84 -16.95
C ASP A 23 6.78 1.55 -16.29
N ALA A 24 7.68 2.54 -16.22
CA ALA A 24 8.95 2.43 -15.51
C ALA A 24 8.77 2.21 -14.00
N LEU A 25 7.84 2.92 -13.34
CA LEU A 25 7.51 2.69 -11.92
C LEU A 25 6.98 1.26 -11.70
N GLY A 26 6.20 0.73 -12.64
CA GLY A 26 5.64 -0.62 -12.58
C GLY A 26 6.68 -1.74 -12.57
N MET A 27 7.94 -1.45 -12.95
CA MET A 27 9.03 -2.42 -12.91
C MET A 27 9.56 -2.67 -11.49
N PHE A 28 9.26 -1.78 -10.53
CA PHE A 28 9.53 -2.04 -9.13
C PHE A 28 8.39 -2.89 -8.56
N ALA A 29 8.64 -4.20 -8.42
CA ALA A 29 7.66 -5.13 -7.85
C ALA A 29 7.37 -4.79 -6.38
N THR A 30 6.10 -4.81 -6.01
CA THR A 30 5.66 -4.54 -4.63
C THR A 30 4.74 -5.65 -4.13
N GLY A 31 4.58 -5.73 -2.81
CA GLY A 31 3.37 -6.33 -2.24
C GLY A 31 2.14 -5.48 -2.54
N VAL A 32 0.96 -6.05 -2.33
CA VAL A 32 -0.31 -5.33 -2.41
C VAL A 32 -0.88 -5.13 -1.01
N THR A 33 -1.28 -3.91 -0.69
CA THR A 33 -1.91 -3.59 0.60
C THR A 33 -3.31 -3.01 0.40
N ILE A 34 -4.15 -3.14 1.41
CA ILE A 34 -5.34 -2.32 1.58
C ILE A 34 -5.15 -1.48 2.83
N VAL A 35 -5.17 -0.17 2.66
CA VAL A 35 -5.19 0.77 3.79
C VAL A 35 -6.63 1.06 4.16
N THR A 36 -6.97 0.92 5.44
CA THR A 36 -8.33 1.08 5.97
C THR A 36 -8.34 2.07 7.12
N ALA A 37 -9.44 2.80 7.27
CA ALA A 37 -9.67 3.69 8.39
C ALA A 37 -11.17 3.78 8.68
N ARG A 38 -11.48 4.33 9.86
CA ARG A 38 -12.83 4.75 10.22
C ARG A 38 -12.85 6.27 10.24
N ALA A 39 -13.72 6.86 9.42
CA ALA A 39 -13.92 8.30 9.38
C ALA A 39 -14.60 8.77 10.68
N PRO A 40 -14.53 10.08 11.01
CA PRO A 40 -15.14 10.63 12.23
C PRO A 40 -16.66 10.41 12.34
N ASP A 41 -17.36 10.28 11.22
CA ASP A 41 -18.80 9.97 11.14
C ASP A 41 -19.10 8.47 11.33
N GLY A 42 -18.08 7.65 11.56
CA GLY A 42 -18.18 6.21 11.71
C GLY A 42 -18.07 5.42 10.40
N THR A 43 -18.07 6.08 9.24
CA THR A 43 -17.99 5.44 7.93
C THR A 43 -16.67 4.71 7.76
N LEU A 44 -16.72 3.48 7.23
CA LEU A 44 -15.52 2.73 6.89
C LEU A 44 -15.00 3.15 5.52
N VAL A 45 -13.70 3.48 5.47
CA VAL A 45 -13.00 3.75 4.23
C VAL A 45 -11.86 2.76 4.07
N GLY A 46 -11.60 2.36 2.84
CA GLY A 46 -10.44 1.55 2.53
C GLY A 46 -10.12 1.58 1.06
N MET A 47 -8.85 1.38 0.73
CA MET A 47 -8.40 1.33 -0.64
C MET A 47 -7.14 0.51 -0.83
N THR A 48 -7.02 -0.07 -2.02
CA THR A 48 -5.81 -0.76 -2.44
C THR A 48 -4.69 0.24 -2.71
N ALA A 49 -3.50 -0.05 -2.19
CA ALA A 49 -2.30 0.73 -2.37
C ALA A 49 -1.07 -0.18 -2.57
N SER A 50 -0.21 0.20 -3.52
CA SER A 50 1.11 -0.40 -3.76
C SER A 50 2.25 0.55 -3.38
N SER A 51 1.95 1.73 -2.83
CA SER A 51 2.92 2.76 -2.42
C SER A 51 3.46 2.55 -1.00
N PHE A 52 3.05 1.49 -0.31
CA PHE A 52 3.48 1.17 1.05
C PHE A 52 4.98 0.86 1.12
N ASN A 53 5.66 1.38 2.15
CA ASN A 53 7.03 0.99 2.48
C ASN A 53 7.36 1.22 3.97
N SER A 54 8.40 0.56 4.47
CA SER A 54 8.98 0.82 5.80
C SER A 54 9.87 2.07 5.78
N VAL A 55 9.91 2.81 6.90
CA VAL A 55 10.68 4.05 7.04
C VAL A 55 11.73 3.95 8.15
N SER A 56 11.34 3.49 9.33
CA SER A 56 12.19 3.45 10.52
C SER A 56 11.84 2.27 11.41
N LEU A 57 12.83 1.76 12.14
CA LEU A 57 12.63 0.75 13.18
C LEU A 57 12.43 1.37 14.57
N ASP A 58 13.11 2.48 14.87
CA ASP A 58 12.98 3.19 16.14
C ASP A 58 12.96 4.73 15.94
N PRO A 59 11.78 5.39 16.08
CA PRO A 59 10.47 4.78 16.31
C PRO A 59 10.02 3.93 15.10
N PRO A 60 9.07 2.99 15.27
CA PRO A 60 8.62 2.12 14.19
C PRO A 60 7.71 2.88 13.22
N LEU A 61 8.26 3.27 12.06
CA LEU A 61 7.55 4.09 11.07
C LEU A 61 7.39 3.38 9.74
N VAL A 62 6.22 3.59 9.13
CA VAL A 62 5.88 3.20 7.77
C VAL A 62 5.34 4.40 6.99
N LEU A 63 5.30 4.30 5.67
CA LEU A 63 4.63 5.29 4.83
C LEU A 63 3.80 4.65 3.72
N TRP A 64 2.90 5.46 3.17
CA TRP A 64 2.19 5.19 1.93
C TRP A 64 1.70 6.51 1.33
N SER A 65 1.32 6.49 0.05
CA SER A 65 0.90 7.69 -0.68
C SER A 65 -0.52 7.55 -1.22
N LEU A 66 -1.31 8.61 -1.05
CA LEU A 66 -2.71 8.70 -1.48
C LEU A 66 -2.92 9.84 -2.47
N ALA A 67 -3.47 9.52 -3.65
CA ALA A 67 -3.78 10.51 -4.67
C ALA A 67 -4.84 11.51 -4.17
N HIS A 68 -4.67 12.80 -4.46
CA HIS A 68 -5.62 13.83 -4.04
C HIS A 68 -7.03 13.66 -4.62
N ARG A 69 -7.14 12.94 -5.75
CA ARG A 69 -8.43 12.61 -6.40
C ARG A 69 -9.20 11.48 -5.71
N ALA A 70 -8.64 10.81 -4.71
CA ALA A 70 -9.30 9.72 -4.02
C ALA A 70 -10.40 10.26 -3.10
N SER A 71 -11.60 9.69 -3.19
CA SER A 71 -12.73 10.09 -2.33
C SER A 71 -12.48 9.84 -0.83
N SER A 72 -11.55 8.94 -0.51
CA SER A 72 -11.14 8.62 0.86
C SER A 72 -10.12 9.60 1.46
N LEU A 73 -9.59 10.55 0.69
CA LEU A 73 -8.54 11.47 1.17
C LEU A 73 -8.96 12.21 2.44
N ALA A 74 -10.16 12.79 2.46
CA ALA A 74 -10.63 13.56 3.61
C ALA A 74 -10.71 12.70 4.88
N ALA A 75 -11.13 11.44 4.75
CA ALA A 75 -11.23 10.51 5.88
C ALA A 75 -9.86 10.13 6.44
N PHE A 76 -8.86 9.87 5.59
CA PHE A 76 -7.50 9.60 6.05
C PHE A 76 -6.79 10.85 6.58
N ALA A 77 -6.99 12.01 5.94
CA ALA A 77 -6.36 13.26 6.35
C ALA A 77 -6.83 13.73 7.73
N ALA A 78 -8.13 13.58 8.02
CA ALA A 78 -8.71 13.92 9.32
C ALA A 78 -8.66 12.77 10.34
N GLY A 79 -8.42 11.54 9.88
CA GLY A 79 -8.41 10.34 10.70
C GLY A 79 -7.15 10.23 11.56
N SER A 80 -7.32 9.85 12.82
CA SER A 80 -6.21 9.67 13.76
C SER A 80 -5.43 8.37 13.54
N HIS A 81 -6.08 7.34 13.01
CA HIS A 81 -5.47 6.02 12.82
C HIS A 81 -5.92 5.36 11.53
N TYR A 82 -5.09 4.45 11.03
CA TYR A 82 -5.40 3.56 9.93
C TYR A 82 -4.71 2.22 10.13
N ALA A 83 -5.21 1.18 9.46
CA ALA A 83 -4.56 -0.12 9.38
C ALA A 83 -4.06 -0.37 7.95
N ILE A 84 -2.84 -0.91 7.83
CA ILE A 84 -2.26 -1.38 6.57
C ILE A 84 -2.37 -2.89 6.57
N ASN A 85 -3.17 -3.43 5.65
CA ASN A 85 -3.42 -4.86 5.51
C ASN A 85 -2.65 -5.37 4.29
N VAL A 86 -1.54 -6.08 4.50
CA VAL A 86 -0.77 -6.71 3.42
C VAL A 86 -1.50 -7.96 2.97
N LEU A 87 -1.79 -8.08 1.69
CA LEU A 87 -2.68 -9.13 1.18
C LEU A 87 -1.95 -10.44 0.89
N ALA A 88 -2.66 -11.55 1.12
CA ALA A 88 -2.25 -12.89 0.69
C ALA A 88 -2.49 -13.08 -0.81
N ALA A 89 -1.75 -13.98 -1.45
CA ALA A 89 -1.85 -14.29 -2.89
C ALA A 89 -3.30 -14.63 -3.31
N GLY A 90 -4.08 -15.30 -2.46
CA GLY A 90 -5.49 -15.62 -2.71
C GLY A 90 -6.45 -14.44 -2.62
N GLN A 91 -6.00 -13.25 -2.22
CA GLN A 91 -6.84 -12.06 -1.99
C GLN A 91 -6.84 -11.08 -3.18
N GLN A 92 -6.53 -11.55 -4.40
CA GLN A 92 -6.60 -10.73 -5.63
C GLN A 92 -7.97 -10.04 -5.79
N ALA A 93 -9.08 -10.79 -5.66
CA ALA A 93 -10.42 -10.23 -5.79
C ALA A 93 -10.71 -9.12 -4.77
N LEU A 94 -10.12 -9.23 -3.56
CA LEU A 94 -10.22 -8.21 -2.53
C LEU A 94 -9.44 -6.95 -2.92
N ALA A 95 -8.23 -7.12 -3.48
CA ALA A 95 -7.43 -6.01 -4.01
C ALA A 95 -8.16 -5.26 -5.13
N GLU A 96 -8.76 -5.97 -6.08
CA GLU A 96 -9.52 -5.38 -7.19
C GLU A 96 -10.76 -4.62 -6.69
N ARG A 97 -11.48 -5.22 -5.73
CA ARG A 97 -12.64 -4.59 -5.08
C ARG A 97 -12.27 -3.26 -4.43
N PHE A 98 -11.20 -3.23 -3.63
CA PHE A 98 -10.77 -2.03 -2.93
C PHE A 98 -10.09 -0.99 -3.84
N ALA A 99 -9.73 -1.35 -5.08
CA ALA A 99 -9.32 -0.42 -6.13
C ALA A 99 -10.51 0.19 -6.89
N THR A 100 -11.67 -0.46 -6.89
CA THR A 100 -12.87 -0.05 -7.64
C THR A 100 -13.57 1.14 -6.99
N ARG A 101 -14.07 2.08 -7.79
CA ARG A 101 -14.78 3.29 -7.33
C ARG A 101 -16.30 3.09 -7.36
N GLY A 102 -17.01 3.84 -6.52
CA GLY A 102 -18.48 3.92 -6.57
C GLY A 102 -19.22 2.67 -6.09
N ILE A 103 -18.56 1.81 -5.31
CA ILE A 103 -19.15 0.61 -4.73
C ILE A 103 -18.98 0.62 -3.21
N ASP A 104 -19.82 -0.13 -2.51
CA ASP A 104 -19.55 -0.50 -1.11
C ASP A 104 -18.42 -1.55 -1.08
N ARG A 105 -17.22 -1.10 -0.73
CA ARG A 105 -16.03 -1.96 -0.69
C ARG A 105 -16.05 -2.95 0.48
N PHE A 106 -16.82 -2.69 1.54
CA PHE A 106 -16.85 -3.52 2.75
C PHE A 106 -18.02 -4.51 2.80
N ALA A 107 -19.05 -4.36 1.96
CA ALA A 107 -20.18 -5.29 1.93
C ALA A 107 -19.75 -6.76 1.75
N GLY A 108 -19.96 -7.59 2.79
CA GLY A 108 -19.59 -9.00 2.78
C GLY A 108 -18.08 -9.26 2.87
N VAL A 109 -17.29 -8.29 3.32
CA VAL A 109 -15.85 -8.45 3.60
C VAL A 109 -15.65 -8.67 5.10
N ASP A 110 -15.06 -9.80 5.46
CA ASP A 110 -14.75 -10.12 6.85
C ASP A 110 -13.63 -9.22 7.39
N HIS A 111 -13.93 -8.53 8.48
CA HIS A 111 -12.99 -7.65 9.16
C HIS A 111 -13.34 -7.51 10.64
N ALA A 112 -12.35 -7.14 11.44
CA ALA A 112 -12.51 -6.81 12.85
C ALA A 112 -12.09 -5.35 13.12
N PRO A 113 -12.63 -4.69 14.14
CA PRO A 113 -12.16 -3.36 14.53
C PRO A 113 -10.75 -3.45 15.15
N GLY A 114 -9.80 -2.74 14.56
CA GLY A 114 -8.48 -2.48 15.13
C GLY A 114 -8.44 -1.24 16.01
N VAL A 115 -7.25 -0.65 16.18
CA VAL A 115 -7.02 0.61 16.90
C VAL A 115 -7.91 1.71 16.30
N ALA A 116 -8.58 2.45 17.19
CA ALA A 116 -9.59 3.46 16.86
C ALA A 116 -10.72 2.98 15.92
N GLY A 117 -10.92 1.66 15.82
CA GLY A 117 -11.94 1.05 14.96
C GLY A 117 -11.58 0.98 13.47
N ALA A 118 -10.32 1.22 13.09
CA ALA A 118 -9.83 0.99 11.73
C ALA A 118 -9.96 -0.51 11.37
N PRO A 119 -10.60 -0.88 10.25
CA PRO A 119 -10.82 -2.30 9.91
C PRO A 119 -9.54 -3.09 9.68
N VAL A 120 -9.34 -4.18 10.42
CA VAL A 120 -8.33 -5.20 10.14
C VAL A 120 -8.98 -6.32 9.33
N LEU A 121 -8.50 -6.54 8.11
CA LEU A 121 -9.10 -7.48 7.16
C LEU A 121 -8.67 -8.92 7.48
N ALA A 122 -9.63 -9.84 7.48
CA ALA A 122 -9.33 -11.25 7.69
C ALA A 122 -8.41 -11.81 6.59
N GLY A 123 -7.45 -12.65 6.97
CA GLY A 123 -6.56 -13.33 6.03
C GLY A 123 -5.41 -12.49 5.45
N ALA A 124 -5.26 -11.23 5.86
CA ALA A 124 -4.07 -10.43 5.54
C ALA A 124 -2.80 -11.12 6.08
N VAL A 125 -1.74 -11.19 5.25
CA VAL A 125 -0.47 -11.85 5.64
C VAL A 125 0.33 -11.06 6.64
N ALA A 126 0.14 -9.74 6.68
CA ALA A 126 0.68 -8.87 7.71
C ALA A 126 -0.26 -7.69 7.91
N VAL A 127 -0.30 -7.18 9.14
CA VAL A 127 -1.10 -6.01 9.51
C VAL A 127 -0.24 -5.05 10.30
N PHE A 128 -0.38 -3.75 10.01
CA PHE A 128 0.20 -2.66 10.78
C PHE A 128 -0.89 -1.68 11.17
N GLU A 129 -1.20 -1.57 12.45
CA GLU A 129 -2.14 -0.59 12.98
C GLU A 129 -1.35 0.65 13.41
N CYS A 130 -1.67 1.79 12.80
CA CYS A 130 -0.81 2.97 12.83
C CYS A 130 -1.54 4.18 13.38
N PHE A 131 -0.86 4.95 14.22
CA PHE A 131 -1.17 6.35 14.47
C PHE A 131 -0.74 7.20 13.27
N ASN A 132 -1.62 8.09 12.81
CA ASN A 132 -1.38 8.98 11.67
C ASN A 132 -0.47 10.15 12.07
N ARG A 133 0.84 9.88 12.09
CA ARG A 133 1.86 10.76 12.67
C ARG A 133 2.10 12.04 11.89
N SER A 134 2.24 11.96 10.56
CA SER A 134 2.60 13.11 9.73
C SER A 134 2.09 12.95 8.30
N GLN A 135 1.83 14.08 7.64
CA GLN A 135 1.30 14.15 6.27
C GLN A 135 2.09 15.17 5.46
N TYR A 136 2.51 14.79 4.25
CA TYR A 136 3.28 15.64 3.35
C TYR A 136 2.59 15.72 1.99
N VAL A 137 2.22 16.92 1.56
CA VAL A 137 1.63 17.16 0.24
C VAL A 137 2.76 17.21 -0.77
N GLU A 138 2.85 16.20 -1.64
CA GLU A 138 3.93 16.04 -2.62
C GLU A 138 3.38 15.70 -3.99
N GLY A 139 3.39 16.68 -4.90
CA GLY A 139 2.82 16.56 -6.24
C GLY A 139 1.30 16.35 -6.20
N ASP A 140 0.82 15.27 -6.82
CA ASP A 140 -0.60 14.91 -6.88
C ASP A 140 -1.03 13.91 -5.78
N HIS A 141 -0.15 13.64 -4.80
CA HIS A 141 -0.40 12.74 -3.68
C HIS A 141 -0.06 13.40 -2.34
N THR A 142 -0.71 12.90 -1.28
CA THR A 142 -0.27 13.12 0.10
C THR A 142 0.43 11.86 0.58
N ILE A 143 1.65 12.01 1.10
CA ILE A 143 2.41 10.97 1.78
C ILE A 143 1.97 10.95 3.23
N PHE A 144 1.47 9.81 3.68
CA PHE A 144 1.12 9.56 5.07
C PHE A 144 2.25 8.78 5.72
N VAL A 145 2.76 9.29 6.85
CA VAL A 145 3.71 8.58 7.71
C VAL A 145 2.95 8.09 8.93
N GLY A 146 3.00 6.77 9.15
CA GLY A 146 2.34 6.08 10.25
C GLY A 146 3.36 5.62 11.29
N GLU A 147 3.05 5.86 12.55
CA GLU A 147 3.76 5.24 13.67
C GLU A 147 3.03 3.97 14.08
N VAL A 148 3.71 2.82 13.98
CA VAL A 148 3.10 1.51 14.18
C VAL A 148 2.93 1.25 15.67
N GLU A 149 1.69 1.09 16.11
CA GLU A 149 1.35 0.78 17.51
C GLU A 149 1.14 -0.73 17.73
N ARG A 150 0.69 -1.43 16.69
CA ARG A 150 0.53 -2.89 16.68
C ARG A 150 0.90 -3.46 15.32
N CYS A 151 1.49 -4.64 15.32
CA CYS A 151 1.68 -5.41 14.10
C CYS A 151 1.49 -6.92 14.35
N SER A 152 1.13 -7.64 13.28
CA SER A 152 1.00 -9.09 13.27
C SER A 152 1.31 -9.63 11.87
N HIS A 153 1.60 -10.93 11.78
CA HIS A 153 1.79 -11.61 10.49
C HIS A 153 1.37 -13.08 10.56
N LEU A 154 1.09 -13.66 9.40
CA LEU A 154 0.82 -15.08 9.20
C LEU A 154 2.06 -15.77 8.61
N ALA A 155 2.60 -16.74 9.33
CA ALA A 155 3.75 -17.51 8.84
C ALA A 155 3.33 -18.49 7.73
N GLY A 156 4.16 -18.62 6.69
CA GLY A 156 3.97 -19.61 5.62
C GLY A 156 2.87 -19.28 4.61
N VAL A 157 2.33 -18.06 4.61
CA VAL A 157 1.34 -17.61 3.62
C VAL A 157 1.99 -16.69 2.61
N SER A 158 1.90 -17.04 1.33
CA SER A 158 2.46 -16.25 0.24
C SER A 158 1.75 -14.88 0.09
N PRO A 159 2.49 -13.77 -0.05
CA PRO A 159 1.90 -12.45 -0.29
C PRO A 159 1.38 -12.32 -1.73
N LEU A 160 0.42 -11.43 -1.93
CA LEU A 160 0.02 -10.96 -3.25
C LEU A 160 1.05 -9.94 -3.74
N LEU A 161 1.60 -10.19 -4.92
CA LEU A 161 2.58 -9.32 -5.57
C LEU A 161 1.93 -8.57 -6.73
N TYR A 162 2.47 -7.38 -7.01
CA TYR A 162 2.08 -6.57 -8.15
C TYR A 162 3.32 -6.06 -8.89
N HIS A 163 3.36 -6.28 -10.20
CA HIS A 163 4.50 -5.96 -11.05
C HIS A 163 4.03 -5.75 -12.49
N GLY A 164 4.51 -4.71 -13.17
CA GLY A 164 4.20 -4.46 -14.58
C GLY A 164 2.70 -4.32 -14.90
N GLY A 165 1.87 -3.96 -13.91
CA GLY A 165 0.42 -3.89 -14.09
C GLY A 165 -0.34 -5.20 -13.84
N MET A 166 0.33 -6.26 -13.40
CA MET A 166 -0.23 -7.60 -13.24
C MET A 166 -0.03 -8.12 -11.82
N PHE A 167 -0.94 -8.99 -11.38
CA PHE A 167 -0.82 -9.71 -10.12
C PHE A 167 0.05 -10.97 -10.27
N TYR A 168 0.83 -11.26 -9.25
CA TYR A 168 1.68 -12.45 -9.15
C TYR A 168 1.56 -13.07 -7.75
N ALA A 169 1.91 -14.35 -7.66
CA ALA A 169 2.22 -15.03 -6.41
C ALA A 169 3.73 -15.29 -6.33
N GLU A 170 4.23 -15.59 -5.14
CA GLU A 170 5.65 -15.87 -4.96
C GLU A 170 6.10 -17.15 -5.69
N LEU A 171 7.33 -17.13 -6.19
CA LEU A 171 8.08 -18.30 -6.63
C LEU A 171 9.40 -18.29 -5.86
N PRO A 172 9.59 -19.19 -4.88
CA PRO A 172 10.80 -19.18 -4.05
C PRO A 172 12.05 -19.38 -4.91
N LEU A 173 13.01 -18.46 -4.82
CA LEU A 173 14.33 -18.66 -5.43
C LEU A 173 15.05 -19.78 -4.67
N GLY A 174 15.25 -20.93 -5.32
CA GLY A 174 15.90 -22.12 -4.73
C GLY A 174 14.98 -23.34 -4.57
N ALA A 175 13.67 -23.19 -4.75
CA ALA A 175 12.76 -24.31 -4.99
C ALA A 175 12.68 -24.56 -6.51
N ALA A 176 13.78 -25.02 -7.11
CA ALA A 176 13.71 -25.51 -8.49
C ALA A 176 12.66 -26.63 -8.55
N PRO A 177 11.82 -26.70 -9.60
CA PRO A 177 11.07 -27.92 -9.85
C PRO A 177 12.11 -29.04 -9.97
N GLN A 178 12.00 -30.07 -9.13
CA GLN A 178 12.62 -31.35 -9.46
C GLN A 178 11.98 -31.76 -10.78
N LEU A 179 12.69 -31.53 -11.89
CA LEU A 179 12.39 -32.16 -13.15
C LEU A 179 12.34 -33.65 -12.83
N ALA A 180 11.13 -34.21 -12.85
CA ALA A 180 10.94 -35.63 -12.75
C ALA A 180 11.85 -36.24 -13.82
N SER A 181 12.85 -37.01 -13.38
CA SER A 181 13.61 -37.85 -14.27
C SER A 181 12.60 -38.81 -14.90
N GLU A 182 12.21 -38.53 -16.14
CA GLU A 182 11.50 -39.49 -16.97
C GLU A 182 12.42 -40.71 -17.12
N ASN A 183 12.08 -41.70 -16.32
CA ASN A 183 12.51 -43.07 -16.50
C ASN A 183 11.87 -43.55 -17.81
N GLN A 184 12.59 -43.57 -18.92
CA GLN A 184 12.24 -44.48 -20.01
C GLN A 184 13.39 -44.83 -20.96
N LYS A 185 13.90 -46.04 -20.69
CA LYS A 185 14.59 -47.05 -21.53
C LYS A 185 16.10 -47.17 -21.38
#